data_AF-A0A9X9ME53-F1
#
_entry.id   AF-A0A9X9ME53-F1
#
_cell.length_a   1.000
_cell.length_b   1.000
_cell.length_c   1.000
_cell.angle_alpha   90.00
_cell.angle_beta   90.00
_cell.angle_gamma   90.00
#
_symmetry.space_group_name_H-M   'P 1'
#
loop_
_entity.id
_entity.type
_entity.pdbx_description
1 polymer ?
#
loop_
_entity_poly.entity_id
_entity_poly.type
_entity_poly.pdbx_seq_one_letter_code
_entity_poly.pdbx_strand_id
1 'polypeptide(L)'
;MGPFTGRVIAPEHVDICKNNNLMWEVFNEDGTVRYFIDASQEDHRSWMTYIKCARNEQEQNLEVVQIGTSIFYKAIEMIPPDQELLVWYGNSHNTFLGIPGVPGLEEEQKKNKHGR
;
A
#
# COMPACT_ATOMS: atom_id res chain seq x y z
N MET A 1 -9.03 11.20 1.03
CA MET A 1 -7.95 12.09 1.51
C MET A 1 -6.77 12.00 0.54
N GLY A 2 -6.20 13.11 0.08
CA GLY A 2 -5.06 13.08 -0.84
C GLY A 2 -5.04 14.22 -1.86
N PRO A 3 -4.06 14.19 -2.80
CA PRO A 3 -3.12 13.08 -3.03
C PRO A 3 -1.97 13.01 -2.01
N PHE A 4 -1.41 11.82 -1.81
CA PHE A 4 -0.12 11.61 -1.15
C PHE A 4 0.99 12.10 -2.08
N THR A 5 1.89 12.92 -1.54
CA THR A 5 2.91 13.63 -2.31
C THR A 5 4.30 13.23 -1.85
N GLY A 6 5.23 13.15 -2.80
CA GLY A 6 6.60 12.73 -2.55
C GLY A 6 7.42 12.81 -3.83
N ARG A 7 8.70 12.46 -3.72
CA ARG A 7 9.59 12.30 -4.86
C ARG A 7 9.26 11.00 -5.60
N VAL A 8 9.23 11.06 -6.93
CA VAL A 8 9.06 9.86 -7.75
C VAL A 8 10.38 9.11 -7.85
N ILE A 9 10.36 7.81 -7.53
CA ILE A 9 11.52 6.90 -7.57
C ILE A 9 11.21 5.73 -8.50
N ALA A 10 12.08 5.47 -9.47
CA ALA A 10 11.95 4.29 -10.33
C ALA A 10 12.27 3.01 -9.54
N PRO A 11 11.68 1.85 -9.89
CA PRO A 11 11.90 0.60 -9.15
C PRO A 11 13.37 0.19 -9.02
N GLU A 12 14.18 0.40 -10.06
CA GLU A 12 15.63 0.14 -10.07
C GLU A 12 16.45 1.00 -9.10
N HIS A 13 15.89 2.11 -8.61
CA HIS A 13 16.54 3.05 -7.69
C HIS A 13 16.07 2.90 -6.25
N VAL A 14 15.19 1.93 -5.95
CA VAL A 14 14.73 1.68 -4.58
C VAL A 14 15.80 0.91 -3.82
N ASP A 15 16.21 1.48 -2.68
CA ASP A 15 17.11 0.83 -1.73
C ASP A 15 16.30 0.04 -0.71
N ILE A 16 16.28 -1.29 -0.86
CA ILE A 16 15.53 -2.20 0.02
C ILE A 16 16.13 -2.33 1.43
N CYS A 17 17.36 -1.85 1.64
CA CYS A 17 18.01 -1.87 2.95
C CYS A 17 17.63 -0.66 3.82
N LYS A 18 16.89 0.30 3.27
CA LYS A 18 16.43 1.50 3.97
C LYS A 18 15.01 1.38 4.49
N ASN A 19 14.69 2.25 5.44
CA ASN A 19 13.32 2.41 5.92
C ASN A 19 12.46 3.09 4.84
N ASN A 20 11.57 2.33 4.22
CA ASN A 20 10.67 2.77 3.16
C ASN A 20 9.22 2.96 3.66
N ASN A 21 9.01 3.15 4.96
CA ASN A 21 7.66 3.29 5.55
C ASN A 21 6.87 4.52 5.09
N LEU A 22 7.50 5.45 4.38
CA LEU A 22 6.87 6.65 3.80
C LEU A 22 6.79 6.56 2.27
N MET A 23 6.78 5.34 1.73
CA MET A 23 6.78 5.07 0.31
C MET A 23 5.51 4.30 -0.09
N TRP A 24 4.94 4.66 -1.24
CA TRP A 24 3.82 3.92 -1.85
C TRP A 24 4.09 3.61 -3.32
N GLU A 25 3.78 2.37 -3.70
CA GLU A 25 3.75 1.88 -5.07
C GLU A 25 2.65 2.57 -5.88
N VAL A 26 2.98 2.97 -7.11
CA VAL A 26 2.01 3.32 -8.15
C VAL A 26 2.08 2.23 -9.21
N PHE A 27 0.94 1.60 -9.48
CA PHE A 27 0.83 0.47 -10.40
C PHE A 27 0.40 0.90 -11.80
N ASN A 28 0.80 0.12 -12.80
CA ASN A 28 0.25 0.12 -14.15
C ASN A 28 -1.08 -0.63 -14.21
N GLU A 29 -1.79 -0.51 -15.34
CA GLU A 29 -3.04 -1.25 -15.59
C GLU A 29 -2.85 -2.77 -15.61
N ASP A 30 -1.64 -3.24 -15.94
CA ASP A 30 -1.26 -4.66 -15.93
C ASP A 30 -0.84 -5.19 -14.54
N GLY A 31 -0.92 -4.34 -13.51
CA GLY A 31 -0.53 -4.68 -12.14
C GLY A 31 0.97 -4.62 -11.85
N THR A 32 1.81 -4.25 -12.82
CA THR A 32 3.24 -4.04 -12.57
C THR A 32 3.49 -2.71 -11.85
N VAL A 33 4.54 -2.63 -11.03
CA VAL A 33 4.91 -1.37 -10.37
C VAL A 33 5.49 -0.41 -11.42
N ARG A 34 4.86 0.76 -11.58
CA ARG A 34 5.32 1.83 -12.48
C ARG A 34 6.46 2.62 -11.84
N TYR A 35 6.25 3.09 -10.61
CA TYR A 35 7.22 3.81 -9.79
C TYR A 35 6.73 3.88 -8.34
N PHE A 36 7.54 4.46 -7.48
CA PHE A 36 7.22 4.72 -6.08
C PHE A 36 7.11 6.23 -5.81
N ILE A 37 6.25 6.61 -4.88
CA ILE A 37 6.19 7.97 -4.31
C ILE A 37 6.86 7.92 -2.93
N ASP A 38 8.03 8.54 -2.78
CA ASP A 38 8.81 8.61 -1.55
C ASP A 38 8.66 9.96 -0.85
N ALA A 39 8.04 9.96 0.33
CA ALA A 39 7.85 11.15 1.17
C ALA A 39 8.84 11.22 2.35
N SER A 40 9.97 10.53 2.29
CA SER A 40 10.99 10.52 3.34
C SER A 40 11.64 11.88 3.58
N GLN A 41 11.77 12.70 2.52
CA GLN A 41 12.38 14.02 2.57
C GLN A 41 11.45 15.05 3.24
N GLU A 42 12.01 15.94 4.06
CA GLU A 42 11.22 16.90 4.86
C GLU A 42 10.42 17.88 4.02
N ASP A 43 10.93 18.30 2.87
CA ASP A 43 10.29 19.22 1.92
C ASP A 43 9.05 18.63 1.22
N HIS A 44 8.86 17.31 1.32
CA HIS A 44 7.72 16.60 0.74
C HIS A 44 6.70 16.13 1.78
N ARG A 45 6.94 16.37 3.06
CA ARG A 45 6.02 15.93 4.12
C ARG A 45 4.72 16.69 4.07
N SER A 46 3.63 15.94 3.99
CA SER A 46 2.27 16.45 4.19
C SER A 46 1.69 15.83 5.46
N TRP A 47 0.52 16.30 5.89
CA TRP A 47 -0.17 15.70 7.03
C TRP A 47 -0.39 14.18 6.86
N MET A 48 -0.45 13.67 5.61
CA MET A 48 -0.59 12.24 5.32
C MET A 48 0.65 11.41 5.66
N THR A 49 1.84 12.01 5.75
CA THR A 49 3.07 11.29 6.14
C THR A 49 3.13 10.96 7.62
N TYR A 50 2.22 11.53 8.43
CA TYR A 50 2.10 11.25 9.86
C TYR A 50 1.12 10.11 10.16
N ILE A 51 0.34 9.68 9.16
CA ILE A 51 -0.54 8.52 9.28
C ILE A 51 0.34 7.28 9.24
N LYS A 52 0.23 6.44 10.27
CA LYS A 52 1.03 5.21 10.37
C LYS A 52 0.38 4.07 9.61
N CYS A 53 1.20 3.09 9.24
CA CYS A 53 0.70 1.84 8.72
C CYS A 53 -0.07 1.07 9.80
N ALA A 54 -1.23 0.52 9.45
CA ALA A 54 -1.91 -0.45 10.29
C ALA A 54 -1.05 -1.72 10.40
N ARG A 55 -1.00 -2.31 11.60
CA ARG A 55 -0.22 -3.52 11.90
C ARG A 55 -1.04 -4.80 11.72
N ASN A 56 -2.37 -4.66 11.68
CA ASN A 56 -3.34 -5.74 11.52
C ASN A 56 -4.66 -5.17 10.99
N GLU A 57 -5.53 -6.04 10.49
CA GLU A 57 -6.82 -5.65 9.91
C GLU A 57 -7.78 -5.06 10.97
N GLN A 58 -7.64 -5.43 12.25
CA GLN A 58 -8.54 -4.96 13.30
C GLN A 58 -8.37 -3.48 13.64
N GLU A 59 -7.18 -2.93 13.45
CA GLU A 59 -6.89 -1.51 13.70
C GLU A 59 -6.90 -0.64 12.43
N GLN A 60 -7.02 -1.26 11.25
CA GLN A 60 -7.05 -0.55 9.98
C GLN A 60 -8.37 0.20 9.83
N ASN A 61 -8.29 1.51 9.65
CA ASN A 61 -9.45 2.35 9.37
C ASN A 61 -9.32 3.17 8.07
N LEU A 62 -8.13 3.15 7.45
CA LEU A 62 -7.86 3.70 6.13
C LEU A 62 -7.33 2.63 5.16
N GLU A 63 -7.72 2.74 3.89
CA GLU A 63 -7.14 1.97 2.79
C GLU A 63 -6.42 2.89 1.79
N VAL A 64 -5.35 2.37 1.19
CA VAL A 64 -4.67 3.01 0.06
C VAL A 64 -5.46 2.77 -1.23
N VAL A 65 -5.74 3.85 -1.96
CA VAL A 65 -6.44 3.83 -3.24
C VAL A 65 -5.63 4.60 -4.28
N GLN A 66 -5.38 3.97 -5.42
CA GLN A 66 -4.81 4.64 -6.59
C GLN A 66 -5.93 5.16 -7.51
N ILE A 67 -5.87 6.45 -7.86
CA ILE A 67 -6.73 7.06 -8.87
C ILE A 67 -5.83 7.69 -9.93
N GLY A 68 -5.83 7.09 -11.13
CA GLY A 68 -4.86 7.43 -12.17
C GLY A 68 -3.44 7.15 -11.70
N THR A 69 -2.62 8.19 -11.59
CA THR A 69 -1.21 8.11 -11.17
C THR A 69 -0.97 8.61 -9.74
N SER A 70 -2.05 8.88 -9.00
CA SER A 70 -2.01 9.50 -7.67
C SER A 70 -2.52 8.54 -6.60
N ILE A 71 -1.93 8.63 -5.42
CA ILE A 71 -2.29 7.82 -4.24
C ILE A 71 -3.16 8.64 -3.30
N PHE A 72 -4.22 8.00 -2.79
CA PHE A 72 -5.18 8.57 -1.85
C PHE A 72 -5.40 7.60 -0.70
N TYR A 73 -5.82 8.13 0.44
CA TYR A 73 -6.34 7.33 1.55
C TYR A 73 -7.85 7.47 1.63
N LYS A 74 -8.55 6.36 1.75
CA LYS A 74 -9.99 6.31 1.89
C LYS A 74 -10.33 5.68 3.24
N ALA A 75 -11.25 6.29 3.97
CA ALA A 75 -11.80 5.67 5.17
C ALA A 75 -12.67 4.48 4.76
N ILE A 76 -12.44 3.33 5.39
CA ILE A 76 -13.21 2.10 5.15
C ILE A 76 -14.34 1.91 6.16
N GLU A 77 -14.35 2.72 7.22
CA GLU A 77 -15.36 2.76 8.25
C GLU A 77 -15.53 4.18 8.81
N MET A 78 -16.53 4.36 9.68
CA MET A 78 -16.66 5.59 10.45
C MET A 78 -15.55 5.65 11.50
N ILE A 79 -14.80 6.75 11.52
CA ILE A 79 -13.70 6.96 12.47
C ILE A 79 -14.17 7.92 13.57
N PRO A 80 -14.41 7.45 14.81
CA PRO A 80 -14.75 8.31 15.92
C PRO A 80 -13.67 9.36 16.24
N PRO A 81 -14.03 10.46 16.93
CA PRO A 81 -13.03 11.35 17.52
C PRO A 81 -12.02 10.60 18.38
N ASP A 82 -10.79 11.12 18.46
CA ASP A 82 -9.69 10.60 19.27
C ASP A 82 -9.17 9.20 18.89
N GLN A 83 -9.56 8.67 17.73
CA GLN A 83 -8.98 7.44 17.16
C GLN A 83 -7.78 7.75 16.25
N GLU A 84 -6.75 6.91 16.33
CA GLU A 84 -5.57 7.02 15.46
C GLU A 84 -5.92 6.60 14.02
N LEU A 85 -5.46 7.38 13.04
CA LEU A 85 -5.58 7.02 11.63
C LEU A 85 -4.51 6.00 11.26
N LEU A 86 -4.93 4.83 10.78
CA LEU A 86 -4.04 3.71 10.47
C LEU A 86 -4.38 3.18 9.07
N VAL A 87 -3.39 3.24 8.18
CA VAL A 87 -3.55 2.96 6.75
C VAL A 87 -2.87 1.66 6.35
N TRP A 88 -3.50 0.88 5.48
CA TRP A 88 -2.84 -0.23 4.81
C TRP A 88 -3.41 -0.42 3.41
N TYR A 89 -2.83 -1.35 2.66
CA TYR A 89 -3.44 -1.80 1.41
C TYR A 89 -4.83 -2.39 1.64
N GLY A 90 -5.70 -2.28 0.65
CA GLY A 90 -7.02 -2.92 0.68
C GLY A 90 -6.89 -4.44 0.69
N ASN A 91 -7.78 -5.13 1.41
CA ASN A 91 -7.80 -6.58 1.49
C ASN A 91 -8.33 -7.18 0.17
N SER A 92 -7.47 -7.27 -0.84
CA SER A 92 -7.76 -8.05 -2.05
C SER A 92 -7.20 -9.46 -1.88
N HIS A 93 -8.00 -10.46 -2.26
CA HIS A 93 -7.70 -11.91 -2.15
C HIS A 93 -6.42 -12.38 -2.88
N ASN A 94 -5.63 -11.46 -3.46
CA ASN A 94 -4.40 -11.74 -4.18
C ASN A 94 -3.26 -10.84 -3.66
N THR A 95 -3.13 -10.77 -2.33
CA THR A 95 -2.06 -10.04 -1.66
C THR A 95 -1.14 -11.00 -0.90
N PHE A 96 0.17 -10.86 -1.10
CA PHE A 96 1.16 -11.48 -0.23
C PHE A 96 1.63 -10.42 0.76
N LEU A 97 1.42 -10.63 2.07
CA LEU A 97 1.69 -9.62 3.11
C LEU A 97 0.91 -8.30 2.93
N GLY A 98 -0.23 -8.31 2.23
CA GLY A 98 -0.98 -7.11 1.88
C GLY A 98 -0.51 -6.41 0.60
N ILE A 99 0.53 -6.89 -0.07
CA ILE A 99 1.03 -6.32 -1.34
C ILE A 99 0.20 -6.87 -2.51
N PRO A 100 -0.55 -6.04 -3.26
CA PRO A 100 -1.38 -6.51 -4.36
C PRO A 100 -0.54 -7.05 -5.53
N GLY A 101 -0.98 -8.16 -6.14
CA GLY A 101 -0.39 -8.69 -7.36
C GLY A 101 0.76 -9.70 -7.16
N VAL A 102 1.11 -10.02 -5.90
CA VAL A 102 2.00 -11.15 -5.61
C VAL A 102 1.14 -12.42 -5.54
N PRO A 103 1.42 -13.46 -6.34
CA PRO A 103 0.71 -14.73 -6.24
C PRO A 103 0.84 -15.28 -4.82
N GLY A 104 -0.26 -15.31 -4.09
CA GLY A 104 -0.30 -15.95 -2.78
C GLY A 104 0.05 -17.44 -2.94
N LEU A 105 0.82 -17.97 -1.99
CA LEU A 105 1.21 -19.39 -1.91
C LEU A 105 0.01 -20.37 -1.86
N GLU A 106 -1.23 -19.88 -1.86
CA GLU A 106 -2.45 -20.68 -1.90
C GLU A 106 -2.72 -21.33 -3.28
N GLU A 107 -2.14 -20.81 -4.38
CA GLU A 107 -2.32 -21.44 -5.69
C GLU A 107 -1.65 -22.83 -5.80
N GLU A 108 -0.63 -23.12 -4.99
CA GLU A 108 0.03 -24.44 -5.02
C GLU A 108 -0.82 -25.55 -4.37
N GLN A 109 -1.74 -25.24 -3.46
CA GLN A 109 -2.51 -26.28 -2.76
C GLN A 109 -3.72 -26.80 -3.55
N LYS A 110 -4.22 -26.04 -4.55
CA LYS A 110 -5.31 -26.51 -5.43
C LYS A 110 -4.83 -27.44 -6.56
N LYS A 111 -3.57 -27.35 -6.99
CA LYS A 111 -3.03 -28.23 -8.05
C LYS A 111 -2.81 -29.69 -7.61
N ASN A 112 -2.57 -29.94 -6.32
CA ASN A 112 -2.34 -31.31 -5.82
C ASN A 112 -3.62 -32.11 -5.51
N LYS A 113 -4.82 -31.53 -5.63
CA LYS A 113 -6.09 -32.24 -5.36
C LYS A 113 -6.87 -32.67 -6.61
N HIS A 114 -6.47 -32.25 -7.81
CA HIS A 114 -7.13 -32.62 -9.07
C HIS A 114 -6.34 -33.61 -9.94
N GLY A 115 -5.21 -34.11 -9.43
CA GLY A 115 -4.44 -35.17 -10.07
C GLY A 115 -4.66 -36.53 -9.40
N ARG A 116 -5.85 -37.10 -9.54
CA ARG A 116 -6.10 -38.55 -9.41
C ARG A 116 -7.26 -38.96 -10.29
#